data_AF-A0A6I6HE26-F1
#
_entry.id   AF-A0A6I6HE26-F1
#
_cell.length_a   1.000
_cell.length_b   1.000
_cell.length_c   1.000
_cell.angle_alpha   90.00
_cell.angle_beta   90.00
_cell.angle_gamma   90.00
#
_symmetry.space_group_name_H-M   'P 1'
#
loop_
_entity.id
_entity.type
_entity.pdbx_description
1 polymer ?
#
loop_
_entity_poly.entity_id
_entity_poly.type
_entity_poly.pdbx_seq_one_letter_code
_entity_poly.pdbx_strand_id
1 'polypeptide(L)' 'MTMNDQEGRIRSRRGFAGMDPERQREIARKGGRTAHELGLAHEFTPEEARNARAKSLSARAQGAAATTPQQE' A
#
# COMPACT_ATOMS: atom_id res chain seq x y z
N MET A 1 4.28 9.69 40.89
CA MET A 1 3.57 8.85 39.89
C MET A 1 2.39 9.68 39.44
N THR A 2 2.36 10.34 38.29
CA THR A 2 2.42 9.80 36.92
C THR A 2 2.79 10.93 35.94
N MET A 3 3.82 10.72 35.12
CA MET A 3 4.08 11.54 33.95
C MET A 3 3.56 10.78 32.72
N ASN A 4 2.39 11.16 32.23
CA ASN A 4 1.92 10.86 30.88
C ASN A 4 2.73 11.73 29.92
N ASP A 5 3.47 11.15 28.95
CA ASP A 5 3.80 11.77 27.64
C ASP A 5 4.81 11.01 26.73
N GLN A 6 5.09 9.71 26.93
CA GLN A 6 6.14 9.04 26.11
C GLN A 6 5.79 7.64 25.58
N GLU A 7 4.51 7.33 25.41
CA GLU A 7 4.08 6.22 24.55
C GLU A 7 4.37 6.57 23.08
N GLY A 8 5.37 5.95 22.46
CA GLY A 8 5.61 6.01 21.00
C GLY A 8 6.89 6.71 20.53
N ARG A 9 7.69 7.26 21.44
CA ARG A 9 8.91 8.04 21.12
C ARG A 9 10.18 7.22 20.85
N ILE A 10 10.19 5.88 20.71
CA ILE A 10 11.44 5.13 20.39
C ILE A 10 11.19 3.96 19.42
N ARG A 11 10.48 4.20 18.31
CA ARG A 11 10.84 3.51 17.06
C ARG A 11 11.22 4.58 16.09
N SER A 12 12.49 5.01 16.19
CA SER A 12 13.11 5.93 15.24
C SER A 12 12.73 5.46 13.85
N ARG A 13 11.95 6.27 13.13
CA ARG A 13 11.57 6.09 11.72
C ARG A 13 12.87 5.86 10.95
N ARG A 14 13.27 4.59 10.80
CA ARG A 14 14.52 4.14 10.19
C ARG A 14 14.16 3.17 9.07
N GLY A 15 14.99 3.14 8.05
CA GLY A 15 14.75 2.34 6.85
C GLY A 15 13.61 2.91 6.00
N PHE A 16 12.93 2.04 5.26
CA PHE A 16 11.94 2.43 4.24
C PHE A 16 10.78 3.28 4.77
N ALA A 17 10.36 3.03 6.02
CA ALA A 17 9.26 3.76 6.66
C ALA A 17 9.64 5.14 7.22
N GLY A 18 10.94 5.47 7.26
CA GLY A 18 11.43 6.79 7.66
C GLY A 18 11.95 7.65 6.52
N MET A 19 11.91 7.13 5.29
CA MET A 19 12.35 7.83 4.09
C MET A 19 11.29 8.84 3.63
N ASP A 20 11.71 9.82 2.84
CA ASP A 20 10.79 10.75 2.17
C ASP A 20 9.73 10.01 1.33
N PRO A 21 8.45 10.42 1.36
CA PRO A 21 7.36 9.73 0.67
C PRO A 21 7.52 9.67 -0.85
N GLU A 22 8.13 10.66 -1.48
CA GLU A 22 8.37 10.63 -2.93
C GLU A 22 9.41 9.57 -3.27
N ARG A 23 10.49 9.53 -2.50
CA ARG A 23 11.55 8.52 -2.64
C ARG A 23 11.05 7.12 -2.33
N GLN A 24 10.20 6.96 -1.30
CA GLN A 24 9.55 5.70 -0.97
C GLN A 24 8.70 5.17 -2.13
N ARG A 25 7.92 6.06 -2.76
CA ARG A 25 7.08 5.74 -3.92
C ARG A 25 7.90 5.35 -5.14
N GLU A 26 9.00 6.04 -5.40
CA GLU A 26 9.90 5.71 -6.49
C GLU A 26 10.52 4.32 -6.31
N ILE A 27 11.02 4.03 -5.11
CA ILE A 27 11.62 2.73 -4.78
C ILE A 27 10.57 1.61 -4.88
N ALA A 28 9.35 1.81 -4.36
CA ALA A 28 8.26 0.85 -4.51
C ALA A 28 7.92 0.59 -6.00
N ARG A 29 7.83 1.65 -6.80
CA ARG A 29 7.54 1.55 -8.23
C ARG A 29 8.68 0.86 -8.99
N LYS A 30 9.93 1.08 -8.60
CA LYS A 30 11.10 0.43 -9.20
C LYS A 30 11.14 -1.05 -8.82
N GLY A 31 10.97 -1.39 -7.54
CA GLY A 31 10.96 -2.77 -7.06
C GLY A 31 9.87 -3.63 -7.70
N GLY A 32 8.66 -3.07 -7.88
CA GLY A 32 7.57 -3.77 -8.57
C GLY A 32 7.86 -4.05 -10.06
N ARG A 33 8.53 -3.11 -10.75
CA ARG A 33 8.96 -3.30 -12.15
C ARG A 33 10.07 -4.33 -12.27
N THR A 34 11.09 -4.21 -11.43
CA THR A 34 12.23 -5.13 -11.42
C THR A 34 11.82 -6.57 -11.09
N ALA A 35 10.85 -6.78 -10.19
CA ALA A 35 10.31 -8.12 -9.93
C ALA A 35 9.64 -8.75 -11.16
N HIS A 36 9.03 -7.92 -12.02
CA HIS A 36 8.43 -8.37 -13.26
C HIS A 36 9.49 -8.61 -14.35
N GLU A 37 10.48 -7.72 -14.46
CA GLU A 37 11.59 -7.83 -15.42
C GLU A 37 12.51 -9.02 -15.15
N LEU A 38 12.74 -9.39 -13.88
CA LEU A 38 13.60 -10.51 -13.49
C LEU A 38 12.96 -11.89 -13.72
N GLY A 39 11.70 -11.98 -14.17
CA GLY A 39 11.05 -13.26 -14.50
C GLY A 39 10.80 -14.20 -13.31
N LEU A 40 11.01 -13.73 -12.08
CA LEU A 40 10.65 -14.45 -10.84
C LEU A 40 9.16 -14.34 -10.53
N ALA A 41 8.45 -13.42 -11.19
CA ALA A 41 7.02 -13.22 -11.03
C ALA A 41 6.24 -13.98 -12.11
N HIS A 42 5.11 -14.56 -11.71
CA HIS A 42 4.10 -15.10 -12.62
C HIS A 42 3.77 -14.07 -13.70
N GLU A 43 3.94 -14.44 -14.97
CA GLU A 43 3.64 -13.59 -16.11
C GLU A 43 2.10 -13.49 -16.23
N PHE A 44 1.54 -12.42 -15.67
CA PHE A 44 0.12 -12.16 -15.78
C PHE A 44 -0.22 -11.90 -17.25
N THR A 45 -0.97 -12.83 -17.84
CA THR A 45 -1.59 -12.57 -19.13
C THR A 45 -2.49 -11.32 -19.03
N PRO A 46 -2.65 -10.54 -20.11
CA PRO A 46 -3.48 -9.33 -20.10
C PRO A 46 -4.93 -9.61 -19.67
N GLU A 47 -5.43 -10.83 -19.90
CA GLU A 47 -6.73 -11.29 -19.43
C GLU A 47 -6.77 -11.43 -17.90
N GLU A 48 -5.75 -12.07 -17.32
CA GLU A 48 -5.65 -12.30 -15.88
C GLU A 48 -5.46 -10.98 -15.10
N ALA A 49 -4.67 -10.06 -15.64
CA ALA A 49 -4.50 -8.71 -15.08
C ALA A 49 -5.83 -7.92 -15.06
N ARG A 50 -6.63 -8.05 -16.13
CA ARG A 50 -7.95 -7.41 -16.22
C ARG A 50 -8.93 -8.01 -15.22
N ASN A 51 -8.93 -9.33 -15.05
CA ASN A 51 -9.80 -10.00 -14.07
C ASN A 51 -9.42 -9.65 -12.63
N ALA A 52 -8.13 -9.65 -12.30
CA ALA A 52 -7.63 -9.20 -11.00
C ALA A 52 -7.98 -7.73 -10.72
N ARG A 53 -7.85 -6.85 -11.73
CA ARG A 53 -8.26 -5.45 -11.63
C ARG A 53 -9.76 -5.32 -11.42
N ALA A 54 -10.58 -6.06 -12.17
CA ALA A 54 -12.03 -6.06 -12.02
C ALA A 54 -12.45 -6.50 -10.60
N LYS A 55 -11.85 -7.57 -10.07
CA LYS A 55 -12.06 -8.04 -8.69
C LYS A 55 -11.64 -7.01 -7.65
N SER A 56 -10.52 -6.32 -7.87
CA SER A 56 -10.05 -5.26 -6.96
C SER A 56 -10.97 -4.03 -6.95
N LEU A 57 -11.52 -3.67 -8.12
CA LEU A 57 -12.47 -2.57 -8.26
C LEU A 57 -13.82 -2.94 -7.66
N SER A 58 -14.30 -4.17 -7.86
CA SER A 58 -15.54 -4.63 -7.23
C SER A 58 -15.42 -4.69 -5.71
N ALA A 59 -14.29 -5.19 -5.19
CA ALA A 59 -14.04 -5.21 -3.74
C ALA A 59 -13.98 -3.79 -3.15
N ARG A 60 -13.35 -2.84 -3.87
CA ARG A 60 -13.32 -1.43 -3.45
C ARG A 60 -14.67 -0.74 -3.57
N ALA A 61 -15.47 -1.08 -4.57
CA ALA A 61 -16.85 -0.60 -4.69
C ALA A 61 -17.72 -1.13 -3.54
N GLN A 62 -17.53 -2.39 -3.12
CA GLN A 62 -18.21 -2.97 -1.96
C GLN A 62 -17.79 -2.32 -0.65
N GLY A 63 -16.50 -1.96 -0.48
CA GLY A 63 -16.02 -1.20 0.68
C GLY A 63 -16.48 0.27 0.68
N ALA A 64 -16.57 0.90 -0.48
CA ALA A 64 -17.05 2.29 -0.61
C ALA A 64 -18.55 2.43 -0.32
N ALA A 65 -19.36 1.41 -0.61
CA ALA A 65 -20.77 1.37 -0.23
C ALA A 65 -20.99 1.26 1.29
N ALA A 66 -19.98 0.83 2.06
CA ALA A 66 -20.04 0.70 3.52
C ALA A 66 -19.45 1.89 4.29
N THR A 67 -18.90 2.91 3.61
CA THR A 67 -18.37 4.14 4.23
C THR A 67 -19.03 5.36 3.59
N THR A 68 -20.32 5.52 3.86
CA THR A 68 -20.94 6.86 3.88
C THR A 68 -20.75 7.39 5.30
N PRO A 69 -19.93 8.42 5.55
CA PRO A 69 -19.99 9.12 6.81
C PRO A 69 -21.34 9.84 6.85
N GLN A 70 -22.27 9.29 7.64
CA GLN A 70 -23.44 10.05 8.10
C GLN A 70 -22.87 11.22 8.91
N GLN A 71 -22.90 12.42 8.32
CA GLN A 71 -22.68 13.67 9.04
C GLN A 71 -24.06 14.31 9.20
N GLU A 72 -24.39 14.57 10.46
CA GLU A 72 -25.60 15.18 11.00
C GLU A 72 -25.86 16.59 10.45
#